data_AF-A0A9D1KV47-F1
#
_entry.id   AF-A0A9D1KV47-F1
#
_cell.length_a   1.000
_cell.length_b   1.000
_cell.length_c   1.000
_cell.angle_alpha   90.00
_cell.angle_beta   90.00
_cell.angle_gamma   90.00
#
_symmetry.space_group_name_H-M   'P 1'
#
loop_
_entity.id
_entity.type
_entity.pdbx_description
1 polymer ?
#
loop_
_entity_poly.entity_id
_entity_poly.type
_entity_poly.pdbx_seq_one_letter_code
_entity_poly.pdbx_strand_id
1 'polypeptide(L)'
;MDFLKIKKSPILLKEENKQYAFDKSKEMRGYVKLEKSEDKGLIVAAMDNIKFFPKGEYVYKLIFARQRNGRLQYHLLGSMSLSAYGKGEGSFRINPKDLDGSGTAVWDFSTAIIAAMSTVNSREPLHPVLKGNFSLTSQQGADKRREAEPRDYSPFYSRFVLENCIAIAKKQNEFEDVVPFSNTISGISWKRIDNITFFPIVSPGARKPIEKYEHFLFGWNDSHYFIGVPGRFLTEEQPDKGKSGFAVWFPIFGMEDTQHDETISIDERRKNVYGYWLAAVNRYNGHIEEFPLIEK
;
A
#
# COMPACT_ATOMS: atom_id res chain seq x y z
N MET A 1 22.57 8.47 -13.92
CA MET A 1 22.11 7.10 -14.24
C MET A 1 21.19 7.22 -15.44
N ASP A 2 21.71 6.83 -16.61
CA ASP A 2 20.98 6.91 -17.86
C ASP A 2 20.01 5.73 -17.97
N PHE A 3 18.73 6.01 -17.79
CA PHE A 3 17.67 5.06 -18.09
C PHE A 3 17.58 4.91 -19.61
N LEU A 4 18.12 3.81 -20.14
CA LEU A 4 17.90 3.42 -21.54
C LEU A 4 16.38 3.35 -21.79
N LYS A 5 15.90 4.27 -22.63
CA LYS A 5 14.52 4.36 -23.11
C LYS A 5 14.15 3.08 -23.87
N ILE A 6 13.59 2.10 -23.18
CA ILE A 6 12.84 1.03 -23.83
C ILE A 6 11.37 1.45 -23.86
N LYS A 7 10.97 2.08 -24.98
CA LYS A 7 9.56 2.33 -25.32
C LYS A 7 8.87 0.98 -25.56
N LYS A 8 8.26 0.38 -24.53
CA LYS A 8 7.15 -0.56 -24.73
C LYS A 8 5.84 0.22 -24.69
N SER A 9 4.95 -0.08 -25.62
CA SER A 9 3.61 0.50 -25.68
C SER A 9 2.88 0.23 -24.36
N PRO A 10 2.22 1.24 -23.76
CA PRO A 10 1.44 1.03 -22.55
C PRO A 10 0.30 0.04 -22.81
N ILE A 11 0.01 -0.81 -21.83
CA ILE A 11 -1.18 -1.68 -21.83
C ILE A 11 -2.37 -0.75 -21.63
N LEU A 12 -3.24 -0.64 -22.62
CA LEU A 12 -4.44 0.17 -22.51
C LEU A 12 -5.53 -0.62 -21.79
N LEU A 13 -6.15 0.02 -20.81
CA LEU A 13 -7.29 -0.53 -20.08
C LEU A 13 -8.57 0.17 -20.55
N LYS A 14 -9.56 -0.62 -20.94
CA LYS A 14 -10.88 -0.17 -21.38
C LYS A 14 -11.88 -0.26 -20.26
N GLU A 15 -12.91 0.58 -20.35
CA GLU A 15 -14.07 0.57 -19.47
C GLU A 15 -14.80 -0.78 -19.46
N GLU A 16 -14.98 -1.36 -18.28
CA GLU A 16 -15.80 -2.57 -18.08
C GLU A 16 -17.12 -2.25 -17.37
N ASN A 17 -17.13 -1.26 -16.48
CA ASN A 17 -18.30 -0.97 -15.67
C ASN A 17 -18.56 0.53 -15.48
N LYS A 18 -19.41 1.10 -16.34
CA LYS A 18 -19.83 2.52 -16.35
C LYS A 18 -20.31 3.05 -15.00
N GLN A 19 -20.80 2.20 -14.09
CA GLN A 19 -21.32 2.64 -12.80
C GLN A 19 -20.24 3.34 -11.94
N TYR A 20 -18.98 3.03 -12.20
CA TYR A 20 -17.81 3.63 -11.55
C TYR A 20 -17.22 4.83 -12.30
N ALA A 21 -17.88 5.37 -13.32
CA ALA A 21 -17.45 6.61 -13.97
C ALA A 21 -17.78 7.85 -13.13
N PHE A 22 -16.83 8.79 -13.02
CA PHE A 22 -17.01 10.10 -12.38
C PHE A 22 -17.97 10.97 -13.20
N ASP A 23 -17.63 11.21 -14.46
CA ASP A 23 -18.50 11.83 -15.46
C ASP A 23 -19.09 10.74 -16.36
N LYS A 24 -20.40 10.50 -16.22
CA LYS A 24 -21.13 9.46 -16.95
C LYS A 24 -21.17 9.69 -18.46
N SER A 25 -20.96 10.93 -18.91
CA SER A 25 -20.94 11.28 -20.33
C SER A 25 -19.62 10.92 -21.03
N LYS A 26 -18.56 10.66 -20.26
CA LYS A 26 -17.22 10.33 -20.77
C LYS A 26 -16.88 8.86 -20.51
N GLU A 27 -15.99 8.29 -21.31
CA GLU A 27 -15.44 6.96 -21.06
C GLU A 27 -14.39 7.01 -19.95
N MET A 28 -14.37 5.98 -19.11
CA MET A 28 -13.21 5.70 -18.26
C MET A 28 -12.07 5.13 -19.08
N ARG A 29 -10.86 5.54 -18.74
CA ARG A 29 -9.64 5.07 -19.42
C ARG A 29 -8.56 4.82 -18.40
N GLY A 30 -7.73 3.83 -18.67
CA GLY A 30 -6.51 3.64 -17.92
C GLY A 30 -5.41 3.08 -18.79
N TYR A 31 -4.21 3.10 -18.24
CA TYR A 31 -3.10 2.42 -18.85
C TYR A 31 -2.18 1.87 -17.78
N VAL A 32 -1.46 0.80 -18.14
CA VAL A 32 -0.39 0.23 -17.33
C VAL A 32 0.89 0.28 -18.16
N LYS A 33 1.92 0.90 -17.61
CA LYS A 33 3.27 0.88 -18.15
C LYS A 33 4.11 -0.06 -17.30
N LEU A 34 4.84 -0.93 -17.98
CA LEU A 34 5.87 -1.74 -17.37
C LEU A 34 7.23 -1.20 -17.82
N GLU A 35 7.94 -0.61 -16.88
CA GLU A 35 9.35 -0.25 -17.04
C GLU A 35 10.17 -1.40 -16.45
N LYS A 36 11.05 -2.00 -17.25
CA LYS A 36 11.85 -3.15 -16.82
C LYS A 36 13.35 -2.88 -17.00
N SER A 37 14.14 -3.31 -16.03
CA SER A 37 15.52 -3.74 -16.22
C SER A 37 15.59 -5.28 -16.09
N GLU A 38 16.77 -5.89 -16.16
CA GLU A 38 16.90 -7.36 -16.16
C GLU A 38 16.29 -8.04 -14.91
N ASP A 39 16.36 -7.39 -13.74
CA ASP A 39 15.95 -8.00 -12.47
C ASP A 39 14.95 -7.14 -11.65
N LYS A 40 14.64 -5.92 -12.09
CA LYS A 40 13.69 -5.04 -11.42
C LYS A 40 12.68 -4.51 -12.43
N GLY A 41 11.42 -4.54 -12.04
CA GLY A 41 10.34 -3.91 -12.79
C GLY A 41 9.65 -2.84 -11.95
N LEU A 42 9.20 -1.81 -12.63
CA LEU A 42 8.27 -0.83 -12.10
C LEU A 42 7.01 -0.88 -12.96
N ILE A 43 5.90 -1.24 -12.32
CA ILE A 43 4.57 -1.10 -12.90
C ILE A 43 4.04 0.27 -12.49
N VAL A 44 3.71 1.09 -13.47
CA VAL A 44 3.00 2.37 -13.27
C VAL A 44 1.63 2.24 -13.92
N ALA A 45 0.59 2.31 -13.11
CA ALA A 45 -0.79 2.35 -13.57
C ALA A 45 -1.35 3.76 -13.40
N ALA A 46 -2.14 4.21 -14.36
CA ALA A 46 -2.89 5.45 -14.26
C ALA A 46 -4.30 5.24 -14.81
N MET A 47 -5.25 5.99 -14.25
CA MET A 47 -6.66 5.93 -14.60
C MET A 47 -7.27 7.32 -14.58
N ASP A 48 -8.27 7.52 -15.42
CA ASP A 48 -8.97 8.80 -15.61
C ASP A 48 -10.48 8.58 -15.69
N ASN A 49 -11.22 9.60 -15.26
CA ASN A 49 -12.68 9.62 -15.14
C ASN A 49 -13.26 8.55 -14.17
N ILE A 50 -12.53 8.17 -13.13
CA ILE A 50 -12.95 7.15 -12.15
C ILE A 50 -13.70 7.81 -10.98
N LYS A 51 -14.83 7.25 -10.57
CA LYS A 51 -15.66 7.77 -9.49
C LYS A 51 -14.91 7.73 -8.16
N PHE A 52 -14.75 8.90 -7.54
CA PHE A 52 -14.27 9.00 -6.16
C PHE A 52 -15.44 8.81 -5.18
N PHE A 53 -15.20 8.05 -4.11
CA PHE A 53 -16.17 7.78 -3.04
C PHE A 53 -15.68 8.48 -1.76
N PRO A 54 -16.23 9.65 -1.40
CA PRO A 54 -15.67 10.49 -0.34
C PRO A 54 -15.65 9.86 1.05
N LYS A 55 -16.56 8.92 1.35
CA LYS A 55 -16.56 8.20 2.63
C LYS A 55 -15.67 6.96 2.58
N GLY A 56 -14.92 6.76 1.49
CA GLY A 56 -14.00 5.67 1.31
C GLY A 56 -14.67 4.32 1.07
N GLU A 57 -15.96 4.28 0.69
CA GLU A 57 -16.75 3.04 0.54
C GLU A 57 -16.15 2.06 -0.47
N TYR A 58 -15.36 2.59 -1.42
CA TYR A 58 -14.61 1.79 -2.39
C TYR A 58 -13.18 2.28 -2.52
N VAL A 59 -12.26 1.32 -2.62
CA VAL A 59 -10.87 1.53 -3.01
C VAL A 59 -10.58 0.80 -4.32
N TYR A 60 -9.62 1.29 -5.09
CA TYR A 60 -9.28 0.73 -6.39
C TYR A 60 -7.96 -0.04 -6.30
N LYS A 61 -7.94 -1.25 -6.84
CA LYS A 61 -6.80 -2.17 -6.81
C LYS A 61 -6.35 -2.54 -8.22
N LEU A 62 -5.04 -2.67 -8.43
CA LEU A 62 -4.49 -3.26 -9.65
C LEU A 62 -4.27 -4.76 -9.45
N ILE A 63 -4.79 -5.57 -10.39
CA ILE A 63 -4.76 -7.03 -10.35
C ILE A 63 -4.30 -7.55 -11.71
N PHE A 64 -3.36 -8.50 -11.70
CA PHE A 64 -3.01 -9.27 -12.89
C PHE A 64 -3.66 -10.64 -12.85
N ALA A 65 -4.20 -11.08 -13.98
CA ALA A 65 -4.85 -12.38 -14.11
C ALA A 65 -4.17 -13.23 -15.20
N ARG A 66 -4.05 -14.53 -14.89
CA ARG A 66 -3.59 -15.56 -15.81
C ARG A 66 -4.58 -16.72 -15.83
N GLN A 67 -4.60 -17.47 -16.93
CA GLN A 67 -5.36 -18.70 -17.02
C GLN A 67 -4.40 -19.89 -16.99
N ARG A 68 -4.58 -20.82 -16.06
CA ARG A 68 -3.76 -22.04 -15.93
C ARG A 68 -4.66 -23.23 -15.65
N ASN A 69 -4.59 -24.27 -16.49
CA ASN A 69 -5.40 -25.48 -16.39
C ASN A 69 -6.92 -25.20 -16.29
N GLY A 70 -7.42 -24.23 -17.08
CA GLY A 70 -8.82 -23.83 -17.08
C GLY A 70 -9.28 -22.99 -15.87
N ARG A 71 -8.42 -22.76 -14.87
CA ARG A 71 -8.70 -21.88 -13.73
C ARG A 71 -8.07 -20.51 -13.92
N LEU A 72 -8.82 -19.45 -13.60
CA LEU A 72 -8.27 -18.11 -13.50
C LEU A 72 -7.51 -17.98 -12.18
N GLN A 73 -6.28 -17.47 -12.24
CA GLN A 73 -5.49 -17.10 -11.08
C GLN A 73 -5.26 -15.60 -11.11
N TYR A 74 -5.43 -14.97 -9.96
CA TYR A 74 -5.27 -13.53 -9.78
C TYR A 74 -4.08 -13.27 -8.88
N HIS A 75 -3.34 -12.21 -9.20
CA HIS A 75 -2.29 -11.67 -8.37
C HIS A 75 -2.56 -10.18 -8.14
N LEU A 76 -2.69 -9.80 -6.87
CA LEU A 76 -2.96 -8.43 -6.43
C LEU A 76 -1.64 -7.65 -6.34
N LEU A 77 -1.54 -6.55 -7.09
CA LEU A 77 -0.34 -5.69 -7.09
C LEU A 77 -0.39 -4.63 -5.99
N GLY A 78 -1.60 -4.12 -5.69
CA GLY A 78 -1.81 -3.16 -4.61
C GLY A 78 -2.86 -2.09 -4.93
N SER A 79 -2.91 -1.08 -4.05
CA SER A 79 -3.88 0.03 -4.09
C SER A 79 -3.47 1.15 -5.03
N MET A 80 -4.48 1.75 -5.64
CA MET A 80 -4.36 2.95 -6.47
C MET A 80 -4.78 4.17 -5.66
N SER A 81 -4.00 5.25 -5.74
CA SER A 81 -4.38 6.56 -5.21
C SER A 81 -5.33 7.25 -6.17
N LEU A 82 -6.40 7.85 -5.66
CA LEU A 82 -7.43 8.51 -6.48
C LEU A 82 -7.68 9.94 -5.97
N SER A 83 -7.74 10.88 -6.90
CA SER A 83 -8.14 12.27 -6.64
C SER A 83 -9.66 12.45 -6.71
N ALA A 84 -10.17 13.49 -6.06
CA ALA A 84 -11.60 13.84 -6.11
C ALA A 84 -12.14 14.13 -7.52
N TYR A 85 -11.27 14.43 -8.49
CA TYR A 85 -11.63 14.71 -9.89
C TYR A 85 -11.52 13.49 -10.81
N GLY A 86 -11.37 12.30 -10.22
CA GLY A 86 -11.41 11.03 -10.94
C GLY A 86 -10.14 10.62 -11.67
N LYS A 87 -9.01 11.29 -11.41
CA LYS A 87 -7.68 10.84 -11.82
C LYS A 87 -7.03 10.02 -10.73
N GLY A 88 -6.44 8.88 -11.08
CA GLY A 88 -5.71 8.05 -10.13
C GLY A 88 -4.44 7.43 -10.69
N GLU A 89 -3.54 7.06 -9.80
CA GLU A 89 -2.22 6.49 -10.13
C GLU A 89 -1.78 5.46 -9.09
N GLY A 90 -0.92 4.54 -9.51
CA GLY A 90 -0.30 3.53 -8.66
C GLY A 90 1.07 3.14 -9.21
N SER A 91 2.03 2.92 -8.32
CA SER A 91 3.41 2.60 -8.68
C SER A 91 3.92 1.43 -7.84
N PHE A 92 4.19 0.31 -8.50
CA PHE A 92 4.45 -0.98 -7.87
C PHE A 92 5.80 -1.52 -8.32
N ARG A 93 6.70 -1.77 -7.37
CA ARG A 93 7.98 -2.43 -7.64
C ARG A 93 7.74 -3.93 -7.69
N ILE A 94 8.27 -4.57 -8.72
CA ILE A 94 8.09 -6.00 -8.96
C ILE A 94 9.42 -6.66 -9.32
N ASN A 95 9.51 -7.96 -9.08
CA ASN A 95 10.46 -8.82 -9.76
C ASN A 95 9.76 -9.38 -11.03
N PRO A 96 10.20 -9.02 -12.25
CA PRO A 96 9.54 -9.49 -13.48
C PRO A 96 9.57 -11.01 -13.66
N LYS A 97 10.56 -11.70 -13.07
CA LYS A 97 10.72 -13.16 -13.12
C LYS A 97 9.91 -13.89 -12.04
N ASP A 98 9.52 -13.18 -10.98
CA ASP A 98 8.76 -13.71 -9.86
C ASP A 98 7.84 -12.64 -9.26
N LEU A 99 6.67 -12.49 -9.87
CA LEU A 99 5.68 -11.48 -9.51
C LEU A 99 4.97 -11.84 -8.19
N ASP A 100 4.74 -13.12 -7.93
CA ASP A 100 3.93 -13.60 -6.81
C ASP A 100 4.72 -14.22 -5.66
N GLY A 101 6.06 -14.25 -5.74
CA GLY A 101 6.94 -14.86 -4.74
C GLY A 101 6.98 -16.40 -4.81
N SER A 102 6.33 -17.00 -5.81
CA SER A 102 6.26 -18.45 -6.03
C SER A 102 6.89 -18.90 -7.35
N GLY A 103 7.60 -17.99 -8.02
CA GLY A 103 8.27 -18.20 -9.30
C GLY A 103 7.38 -17.92 -10.52
N THR A 104 6.22 -17.27 -10.36
CA THR A 104 5.40 -16.87 -11.53
C THR A 104 5.91 -15.58 -12.12
N ALA A 105 6.28 -15.57 -13.38
CA ALA A 105 6.78 -14.35 -14.02
C ALA A 105 5.66 -13.44 -14.52
N VAL A 106 5.98 -12.15 -14.71
CA VAL A 106 5.01 -11.15 -15.20
C VAL A 106 4.49 -11.46 -16.60
N TRP A 107 5.27 -12.16 -17.43
CA TRP A 107 4.87 -12.59 -18.77
C TRP A 107 3.93 -13.81 -18.78
N ASP A 108 3.75 -14.47 -17.65
CA ASP A 108 2.75 -15.55 -17.52
C ASP A 108 1.33 -14.98 -17.34
N PHE A 109 1.21 -13.67 -17.11
CA PHE A 109 -0.07 -12.97 -17.05
C PHE A 109 -0.44 -12.38 -18.41
N SER A 110 -1.75 -12.35 -18.66
CA SER A 110 -2.30 -11.90 -19.93
C SER A 110 -3.31 -10.77 -19.79
N THR A 111 -3.73 -10.45 -18.56
CA THR A 111 -4.80 -9.50 -18.31
C THR A 111 -4.47 -8.63 -17.10
N ALA A 112 -4.63 -7.32 -17.26
CA ALA A 112 -4.58 -6.33 -16.20
C ALA A 112 -6.00 -5.84 -15.92
N ILE A 113 -6.33 -5.72 -14.64
CA ILE A 113 -7.65 -5.32 -14.16
C ILE A 113 -7.44 -4.25 -13.09
N ILE A 114 -8.14 -3.11 -13.23
CA ILE A 114 -8.38 -2.22 -12.10
C ILE A 114 -9.78 -2.54 -11.59
N ALA A 115 -9.88 -2.97 -10.34
CA ALA A 115 -11.14 -3.35 -9.71
C ALA A 115 -11.47 -2.43 -8.54
N ALA A 116 -12.76 -2.08 -8.39
CA ALA A 116 -13.28 -1.47 -7.20
C ALA A 116 -13.55 -2.55 -6.15
N MET A 117 -13.03 -2.33 -4.95
CA MET A 117 -13.19 -3.20 -3.79
C MET A 117 -13.95 -2.41 -2.72
N SER A 118 -15.06 -2.98 -2.25
CA SER A 118 -15.83 -2.41 -1.16
C SER A 118 -15.00 -2.45 0.13
N THR A 119 -14.94 -1.32 0.84
CA THR A 119 -14.31 -1.25 2.19
C THR A 119 -15.32 -1.46 3.30
N VAL A 120 -16.61 -1.46 2.97
CA VAL A 120 -17.72 -1.58 3.92
C VAL A 120 -18.38 -2.96 3.88
N ASN A 121 -18.14 -3.75 2.84
CA ASN A 121 -18.66 -5.11 2.70
C ASN A 121 -17.60 -6.06 2.12
N SER A 122 -16.89 -6.78 2.99
CA SER A 122 -15.83 -7.72 2.59
C SER A 122 -16.30 -8.93 1.77
N ARG A 123 -17.60 -9.25 1.80
CA ARG A 123 -18.19 -10.35 0.99
C ARG A 123 -18.59 -9.90 -0.41
N GLU A 124 -18.56 -8.60 -0.67
CA GLU A 124 -18.87 -8.06 -1.97
C GLU A 124 -17.80 -8.47 -2.99
N PRO A 125 -18.17 -9.02 -4.15
CA PRO A 125 -17.20 -9.40 -5.16
C PRO A 125 -16.46 -8.15 -5.67
N LEU A 126 -15.20 -8.31 -6.04
CA LEU A 126 -14.44 -7.27 -6.73
C LEU A 126 -15.17 -6.90 -8.03
N HIS A 127 -15.34 -5.60 -8.26
CA HIS A 127 -15.98 -5.09 -9.47
C HIS A 127 -14.91 -4.66 -10.46
N PRO A 128 -14.71 -5.35 -11.60
CA PRO A 128 -13.82 -4.86 -12.65
C PRO A 128 -14.32 -3.51 -13.17
N VAL A 129 -13.46 -2.50 -13.13
CA VAL A 129 -13.77 -1.12 -13.56
C VAL A 129 -13.10 -0.86 -14.90
N LEU A 130 -11.82 -1.21 -14.99
CA LEU A 130 -11.04 -1.16 -16.21
C LEU A 130 -10.34 -2.50 -16.43
N LYS A 131 -10.24 -2.92 -17.70
CA LYS A 131 -9.56 -4.16 -18.08
C LYS A 131 -8.81 -4.00 -19.39
N GLY A 132 -7.65 -4.64 -19.47
CA GLY A 132 -6.86 -4.69 -20.69
C GLY A 132 -6.11 -6.01 -20.79
N ASN A 133 -6.07 -6.56 -22.00
CA ASN A 133 -5.25 -7.73 -22.28
C ASN A 133 -3.88 -7.29 -22.78
N PHE A 134 -2.87 -8.08 -22.44
CA PHE A 134 -1.50 -7.86 -22.87
C PHE A 134 -0.80 -9.19 -23.10
N SER A 135 0.27 -9.14 -23.87
CA SER A 135 1.21 -10.24 -24.02
C SER A 135 2.61 -9.65 -23.92
N LEU A 136 3.40 -10.15 -22.99
CA LEU A 136 4.78 -9.74 -22.79
C LEU A 136 5.67 -10.86 -23.31
N THR A 137 6.51 -10.58 -24.31
CA THR A 137 7.53 -11.52 -24.74
C THR A 137 8.70 -11.51 -23.75
N SER A 138 9.13 -12.70 -23.32
CA SER A 138 10.46 -12.90 -22.76
C SER A 138 11.45 -12.63 -23.89
N GLN A 139 12.24 -11.56 -23.79
CA GLN A 139 13.37 -11.41 -24.71
C GLN A 139 14.44 -12.40 -24.28
N GLN A 140 14.39 -13.60 -24.85
CA GLN A 140 15.52 -14.52 -24.83
C GLN A 140 16.52 -14.06 -25.90
N GLY A 141 17.51 -13.28 -25.48
CA GLY A 141 18.79 -13.15 -26.16
C GLY A 141 19.83 -13.82 -25.27
N ALA A 142 20.59 -14.76 -25.84
CA ALA A 142 21.55 -15.59 -25.14
C ALA A 142 22.65 -14.79 -24.46
N ASP A 143 22.85 -15.00 -23.16
CA ASP A 143 24.19 -15.23 -22.62
C ASP A 143 24.11 -16.16 -21.41
N LYS A 144 24.61 -17.39 -21.55
CA LYS A 144 24.83 -18.31 -20.43
C LYS A 144 26.09 -17.85 -19.70
N ARG A 145 26.01 -16.73 -19.00
CA ARG A 145 26.84 -16.52 -17.82
C ARG A 145 25.91 -16.63 -16.63
N ARG A 146 26.13 -17.65 -15.79
CA ARG A 146 25.55 -17.69 -14.45
C ARG A 146 26.15 -16.51 -13.67
N GLU A 147 25.65 -15.31 -13.90
CA GLU A 147 25.74 -14.27 -12.89
C GLU A 147 24.82 -14.72 -11.76
N ALA A 148 25.37 -14.81 -10.55
CA ALA A 148 24.63 -15.25 -9.38
C ALA A 148 23.34 -14.43 -9.28
N GLU A 149 22.20 -15.11 -9.07
CA GLU A 149 20.92 -14.43 -8.85
C GLU A 149 21.13 -13.25 -7.89
N PRO A 150 20.64 -12.04 -8.23
CA PRO A 150 20.67 -10.94 -7.30
C PRO A 150 19.98 -11.41 -6.04
N ARG A 151 20.74 -11.47 -4.94
CA ARG A 151 20.22 -11.96 -3.68
C ARG A 151 19.00 -11.13 -3.32
N ASP A 152 17.83 -11.77 -3.23
CA ASP A 152 16.64 -11.14 -2.68
C ASP A 152 16.85 -10.99 -1.17
N TYR A 153 17.08 -9.76 -0.75
CA TYR A 153 17.22 -9.41 0.67
C TYR A 153 15.87 -9.02 1.29
N SER A 154 14.77 -9.05 0.54
CA SER A 154 13.43 -8.75 1.08
C SER A 154 13.04 -9.75 2.17
N PRO A 155 13.28 -11.07 2.05
CA PRO A 155 13.06 -12.02 3.15
C PRO A 155 13.94 -11.72 4.37
N PHE A 156 15.19 -11.29 4.15
CA PHE A 156 16.06 -10.85 5.24
C PHE A 156 15.47 -9.61 5.94
N TYR A 157 14.97 -8.64 5.18
CA TYR A 157 14.35 -7.44 5.73
C TYR A 157 13.04 -7.75 6.47
N SER A 158 12.13 -8.53 5.88
CA SER A 158 10.90 -8.97 6.52
C SER A 158 11.19 -9.73 7.81
N ARG A 159 12.19 -10.63 7.79
CA ARG A 159 12.65 -11.32 8.98
C ARG A 159 13.24 -10.37 10.02
N PHE A 160 14.06 -9.41 9.60
CA PHE A 160 14.62 -8.38 10.49
C PHE A 160 13.49 -7.58 11.16
N VAL A 161 12.50 -7.10 10.40
CA VAL A 161 11.34 -6.38 10.94
C VAL A 161 10.58 -7.25 11.93
N LEU A 162 10.30 -8.51 11.57
CA LEU A 162 9.60 -9.46 12.43
C LEU A 162 10.35 -9.72 13.73
N GLU A 163 11.65 -10.01 13.65
CA GLU A 163 12.50 -10.27 14.83
C GLU A 163 12.53 -9.07 15.77
N ASN A 164 12.59 -7.84 15.25
CA ASN A 164 12.50 -6.62 16.05
C ASN A 164 11.11 -6.45 16.68
N CYS A 165 10.02 -6.65 15.93
CA CYS A 165 8.66 -6.61 16.49
C CYS A 165 8.46 -7.66 17.59
N ILE A 166 8.98 -8.88 17.42
CA ILE A 166 8.95 -9.93 18.44
C ILE A 166 9.76 -9.52 19.67
N ALA A 167 10.93 -8.91 19.48
CA ALA A 167 11.78 -8.44 20.58
C ALA A 167 11.06 -7.36 21.41
N ILE A 168 10.38 -6.42 20.76
CA ILE A 168 9.53 -5.42 21.42
C ILE A 168 8.38 -6.13 22.16
N ALA A 169 7.65 -7.03 21.50
CA ALA A 169 6.51 -7.73 22.10
C ALA A 169 6.91 -8.55 23.34
N LYS A 170 8.11 -9.15 23.36
CA LYS A 170 8.64 -9.85 24.55
C LYS A 170 8.86 -8.92 25.74
N LYS A 171 9.16 -7.65 25.48
CA LYS A 171 9.37 -6.59 26.47
C LYS A 171 8.12 -5.76 26.73
N GLN A 172 6.95 -6.18 26.25
CA GLN A 172 5.70 -5.40 26.37
C GLN A 172 5.38 -4.90 27.79
N ASN A 173 5.77 -5.64 28.83
CA ASN A 173 5.54 -5.28 30.22
C ASN A 173 6.44 -4.12 30.71
N GLU A 174 7.49 -3.77 29.96
CA GLU A 174 8.40 -2.65 30.25
C GLU A 174 7.87 -1.33 29.66
N PHE A 175 6.85 -1.37 28.81
CA PHE A 175 6.32 -0.21 28.09
C PHE A 175 4.97 0.25 28.63
N GLU A 176 4.72 1.55 28.54
CA GLU A 176 3.48 2.21 28.96
C GLU A 176 2.30 1.77 28.09
N ASP A 177 1.22 1.29 28.72
CA ASP A 177 -0.07 1.07 28.06
C ASP A 177 -0.74 2.40 27.72
N VAL A 178 -1.19 2.53 26.47
CA VAL A 178 -1.85 3.75 25.99
C VAL A 178 -3.13 3.41 25.24
N VAL A 179 -4.07 4.36 25.24
CA VAL A 179 -5.28 4.30 24.41
C VAL A 179 -5.24 5.51 23.48
N PRO A 180 -4.46 5.43 22.39
CA PRO A 180 -4.13 6.60 21.56
C PRO A 180 -5.31 7.07 20.70
N PHE A 181 -6.33 6.22 20.50
CA PHE A 181 -7.43 6.44 19.57
C PHE A 181 -8.78 6.21 20.24
N SER A 182 -9.77 6.99 19.82
CA SER A 182 -11.12 7.04 20.39
C SER A 182 -12.05 5.91 19.96
N ASN A 183 -12.09 5.55 18.66
CA ASN A 183 -13.26 4.81 18.17
C ASN A 183 -13.07 3.73 17.12
N THR A 184 -11.85 3.29 16.76
CA THR A 184 -11.76 2.38 15.59
C THR A 184 -10.61 1.40 15.47
N ILE A 185 -9.98 0.99 16.58
CA ILE A 185 -9.16 -0.24 16.50
C ILE A 185 -9.32 -1.11 17.75
N SER A 186 -10.58 -1.46 18.02
CA SER A 186 -10.95 -2.47 19.03
C SER A 186 -10.17 -3.76 18.79
N GLY A 187 -9.52 -4.27 19.85
CA GLY A 187 -8.73 -5.51 19.81
C GLY A 187 -7.23 -5.33 19.55
N ILE A 188 -6.74 -4.09 19.41
CA ILE A 188 -5.30 -3.81 19.42
C ILE A 188 -4.89 -3.31 20.81
N SER A 189 -3.91 -3.99 21.39
CA SER A 189 -3.20 -3.50 22.58
C SER A 189 -2.10 -2.55 22.13
N TRP A 190 -2.08 -1.33 22.64
CA TRP A 190 -1.12 -0.29 22.26
C TRP A 190 -0.16 0.03 23.39
N LYS A 191 1.11 0.16 23.02
CA LYS A 191 2.20 0.60 23.88
C LYS A 191 2.85 1.84 23.29
N ARG A 192 3.25 2.75 24.17
CA ARG A 192 4.14 3.86 23.81
C ARG A 192 5.58 3.45 24.07
N ILE A 193 6.45 3.71 23.09
CA ILE A 193 7.88 3.38 23.18
C ILE A 193 8.69 4.67 22.99
N ASP A 194 9.27 5.17 24.08
CA ASP A 194 10.12 6.37 24.07
C ASP A 194 11.55 6.06 23.58
N ASN A 195 12.03 4.84 23.81
CA ASN A 195 13.34 4.44 23.27
C ASN A 195 13.24 4.11 21.77
N ILE A 196 13.47 5.15 20.96
CA ILE A 196 13.36 5.10 19.50
C ILE A 196 14.32 4.11 18.83
N THR A 197 15.34 3.61 19.54
CA THR A 197 16.25 2.58 19.01
C THR A 197 15.56 1.24 18.77
N PHE A 198 14.40 1.01 19.40
CA PHE A 198 13.56 -0.15 19.15
C PHE A 198 12.72 -0.06 17.87
N PHE A 199 12.79 1.03 17.11
CA PHE A 199 11.96 1.20 15.93
C PHE A 199 12.22 0.08 14.89
N PRO A 200 11.20 -0.75 14.55
CA PRO A 200 11.44 -2.03 13.87
C PRO A 200 11.50 -1.92 12.33
N ILE A 201 11.17 -0.75 11.76
CA ILE A 201 11.06 -0.55 10.31
C ILE A 201 12.18 0.38 9.82
N VAL A 202 12.82 0.02 8.70
CA VAL A 202 13.74 0.92 8.01
C VAL A 202 12.94 1.92 7.17
N SER A 203 12.58 3.05 7.78
CA SER A 203 11.88 4.16 7.14
C SER A 203 12.62 5.48 7.41
N PRO A 204 13.39 6.01 6.43
CA PRO A 204 14.06 7.30 6.57
C PRO A 204 13.07 8.44 6.86
N GLY A 205 11.88 8.39 6.25
CA GLY A 205 10.82 9.36 6.48
C GLY A 205 10.23 9.33 7.90
N ALA A 206 10.29 8.19 8.59
CA ALA A 206 9.78 8.07 9.96
C ALA A 206 10.74 8.63 11.02
N ARG A 207 12.04 8.73 10.71
CA ARG A 207 13.07 9.17 11.66
C ARG A 207 12.82 10.57 12.21
N LYS A 208 12.59 11.55 11.31
CA LYS A 208 12.42 12.95 11.70
C LYS A 208 11.21 13.16 12.63
N PRO A 209 10.01 12.59 12.36
CA PRO A 209 8.91 12.68 13.31
C PRO A 209 9.17 11.97 14.63
N ILE A 210 9.73 10.75 14.62
CA ILE A 210 10.02 9.99 15.85
C ILE A 210 11.04 10.72 16.73
N GLU A 211 12.10 11.28 16.15
CA GLU A 211 13.09 12.09 16.89
C GLU A 211 12.48 13.39 17.42
N LYS A 212 11.57 14.03 16.65
CA LYS A 212 10.91 15.28 17.06
C LYS A 212 9.96 15.06 18.25
N TYR A 213 9.20 13.98 18.24
CA TYR A 213 8.20 13.69 19.26
C TYR A 213 8.69 12.70 20.32
N GLU A 214 9.91 12.18 20.17
CA GLU A 214 10.63 11.31 21.11
C GLU A 214 9.92 9.99 21.46
N HIS A 215 9.05 9.51 20.59
CA HIS A 215 8.39 8.21 20.76
C HIS A 215 7.83 7.67 19.45
N PHE A 216 7.42 6.41 19.49
CA PHE A 216 6.50 5.81 18.52
C PHE A 216 5.51 4.91 19.25
N LEU A 217 4.43 4.53 18.55
CA LEU A 217 3.47 3.57 19.06
C LEU A 217 3.76 2.18 18.51
N PHE A 218 3.61 1.19 19.37
CA PHE A 218 3.65 -0.22 19.01
C PHE A 218 2.36 -0.89 19.45
N GLY A 219 1.61 -1.42 18.49
CA GLY A 219 0.37 -2.14 18.73
C GLY A 219 0.46 -3.59 18.28
N TRP A 220 -0.40 -4.45 18.80
CA TRP A 220 -0.56 -5.79 18.26
C TRP A 220 -1.97 -6.34 18.44
N ASN A 221 -2.32 -7.28 17.56
CA ASN A 221 -3.44 -8.21 17.69
C ASN A 221 -2.96 -9.61 17.27
N ASP A 222 -3.88 -10.57 17.11
CA ASP A 222 -3.54 -11.96 16.77
C ASP A 222 -2.83 -12.15 15.43
N SER A 223 -3.01 -11.23 14.48
CA SER A 223 -2.49 -11.36 13.11
C SER A 223 -1.38 -10.39 12.76
N HIS A 224 -1.36 -9.20 13.37
CA HIS A 224 -0.51 -8.08 12.98
C HIS A 224 0.15 -7.40 14.17
N TYR A 225 1.37 -6.93 13.94
CA TYR A 225 1.97 -5.83 14.67
C TYR A 225 1.63 -4.52 13.96
N PHE A 226 1.48 -3.45 14.72
CA PHE A 226 1.15 -2.13 14.24
C PHE A 226 2.19 -1.15 14.75
N ILE A 227 2.63 -0.27 13.87
CA ILE A 227 3.62 0.75 14.20
C ILE A 227 3.02 2.10 13.88
N GLY A 228 3.00 3.00 14.86
CA GLY A 228 2.49 4.36 14.71
C GLY A 228 3.60 5.39 14.81
N VAL A 229 3.77 6.19 13.76
CA VAL A 229 4.71 7.31 13.71
C VAL A 229 3.93 8.60 13.97
N PRO A 230 4.29 9.38 15.01
CA PRO A 230 3.59 10.61 15.33
C PRO A 230 3.73 11.63 14.20
N GLY A 231 2.64 12.33 13.88
CA GLY A 231 2.63 13.33 12.83
C GLY A 231 1.24 13.87 12.54
N ARG A 232 1.18 15.02 11.87
CA ARG A 232 -0.06 15.61 11.39
C ARG A 232 -0.49 14.97 10.07
N PHE A 233 -1.76 15.18 9.70
CA PHE A 233 -2.30 14.73 8.42
C PHE A 233 -1.85 15.64 7.27
N LEU A 234 -0.53 15.62 7.01
CA LEU A 234 0.17 16.40 6.00
C LEU A 234 1.08 15.46 5.19
N THR A 235 1.13 15.67 3.86
CA THR A 235 1.95 14.87 2.94
C THR A 235 3.45 14.95 3.31
N GLU A 236 3.88 16.08 3.86
CA GLU A 236 5.26 16.34 4.26
C GLU A 236 5.63 15.60 5.56
N GLU A 237 4.65 15.26 6.39
CA GLU A 237 4.84 14.51 7.64
C GLU A 237 4.52 13.02 7.49
N GLN A 238 3.98 12.59 6.35
CA GLN A 238 3.79 11.18 6.04
C GLN A 238 5.15 10.50 5.73
N PRO A 239 5.56 9.48 6.49
CA PRO A 239 6.82 8.78 6.25
C PRO A 239 6.91 8.22 4.83
N ASP A 240 7.96 8.61 4.11
CA ASP A 240 8.27 8.17 2.74
C ASP A 240 7.10 8.30 1.75
N LYS A 241 6.16 9.24 2.01
CA LYS A 241 4.91 9.41 1.25
C LYS A 241 4.08 8.11 1.18
N GLY A 242 4.10 7.33 2.27
CA GLY A 242 3.37 6.07 2.42
C GLY A 242 4.06 4.83 1.84
N LYS A 243 5.19 4.98 1.13
CA LYS A 243 5.87 3.86 0.45
C LYS A 243 6.52 2.85 1.40
N SER A 244 6.73 3.22 2.65
CA SER A 244 7.26 2.36 3.72
C SER A 244 6.18 1.64 4.52
N GLY A 245 4.90 1.74 4.11
CA GLY A 245 3.76 1.11 4.78
C GLY A 245 2.93 2.06 5.65
N PHE A 246 3.45 3.25 5.95
CA PHE A 246 2.77 4.30 6.71
C PHE A 246 1.70 5.03 5.86
N ALA A 247 0.67 4.29 5.47
CA ALA A 247 -0.32 4.71 4.48
C ALA A 247 -1.61 5.25 5.11
N VAL A 248 -1.90 4.91 6.36
CA VAL A 248 -3.13 5.30 7.06
C VAL A 248 -2.80 6.25 8.21
N TRP A 249 -3.69 7.19 8.51
CA TRP A 249 -3.50 8.16 9.59
C TRP A 249 -4.72 8.20 10.51
N PHE A 250 -4.47 8.25 11.82
CA PHE A 250 -5.51 8.38 12.84
C PHE A 250 -5.23 9.56 13.77
N PRO A 251 -6.23 10.40 14.09
CA PRO A 251 -6.09 11.47 15.07
C PRO A 251 -5.92 10.89 16.48
N ILE A 252 -5.25 11.63 17.36
CA ILE A 252 -5.23 11.27 18.78
C ILE A 252 -6.62 11.41 19.41
N PHE A 253 -6.87 10.66 20.47
CA PHE A 253 -8.09 10.73 21.27
C PHE A 253 -8.50 12.18 21.59
N GLY A 254 -9.77 12.51 21.34
CA GLY A 254 -10.34 13.82 21.67
C GLY A 254 -10.10 14.91 20.61
N MET A 255 -9.38 14.59 19.52
CA MET A 255 -9.18 15.50 18.39
C MET A 255 -10.07 15.17 17.18
N GLU A 256 -10.95 14.16 17.27
CA GLU A 256 -11.87 13.84 16.17
C GLU A 256 -12.85 14.96 15.88
N ASP A 257 -13.40 15.59 16.92
CA ASP A 257 -14.38 16.67 16.74
C ASP A 257 -13.73 17.85 16.01
N THR A 258 -12.51 18.21 16.37
CA THR A 258 -11.71 19.25 15.67
C THR A 258 -11.34 18.84 14.24
N GLN A 259 -11.14 17.55 13.99
CA GLN A 259 -10.92 17.04 12.63
C GLN A 259 -12.19 17.16 11.76
N HIS A 260 -13.37 16.96 12.34
CA HIS A 260 -14.64 16.97 11.61
C HIS A 260 -15.37 18.33 11.65
N ASP A 261 -14.86 19.30 12.40
CA ASP A 261 -15.45 20.64 12.50
C ASP A 261 -15.40 21.37 11.15
N GLU A 262 -16.55 21.45 10.48
CA GLU A 262 -16.70 22.09 9.16
C GLU A 262 -16.59 23.62 9.23
N THR A 263 -16.60 24.22 10.42
CA THR A 263 -16.43 25.66 10.60
C THR A 263 -14.97 26.11 10.45
N ILE A 264 -14.03 25.18 10.58
CA ILE A 264 -12.59 25.43 10.47
C ILE A 264 -12.11 25.05 9.06
N SER A 265 -11.25 25.90 8.47
CA SER A 265 -10.68 25.62 7.16
C SER A 265 -9.90 24.29 7.15
N ILE A 266 -9.88 23.59 6.01
CA ILE A 266 -9.20 22.29 5.89
C ILE A 266 -7.71 22.41 6.27
N ASP A 267 -7.04 23.49 5.86
CA ASP A 267 -5.62 23.69 6.13
C ASP A 267 -5.34 23.96 7.62
N GLU A 268 -6.26 24.63 8.29
CA GLU A 268 -6.15 24.93 9.72
C GLU A 268 -6.43 23.69 10.57
N ARG A 269 -7.43 22.88 10.19
CA ARG A 269 -7.63 21.55 10.80
C ARG A 269 -6.38 20.68 10.66
N ARG A 270 -5.80 20.59 9.46
CA ARG A 270 -4.59 19.77 9.22
C ARG A 270 -3.36 20.23 9.99
N LYS A 271 -3.26 21.54 10.30
CA LYS A 271 -2.14 22.08 11.08
C LYS A 271 -2.29 21.84 12.58
N ASN A 272 -3.52 21.76 13.08
CA ASN A 272 -3.85 21.75 14.50
C ASN A 272 -4.21 20.35 15.03
N VAL A 273 -4.56 19.40 14.16
CA VAL A 273 -4.90 18.03 14.56
C VAL A 273 -3.67 17.12 14.45
N TYR A 274 -3.29 16.54 15.59
CA TYR A 274 -2.19 15.60 15.73
C TYR A 274 -2.69 14.16 15.73
N GLY A 275 -1.82 13.24 15.31
CA GLY A 275 -2.16 11.84 15.17
C GLY A 275 -0.95 10.98 14.89
N TYR A 276 -1.21 9.80 14.34
CA TYR A 276 -0.19 8.82 13.99
C TYR A 276 -0.41 8.27 12.59
N TRP A 277 0.65 8.21 11.81
CA TRP A 277 0.72 7.42 10.59
C TRP A 277 1.01 5.97 10.94
N LEU A 278 0.19 5.05 10.45
CA LEU A 278 0.22 3.64 10.85
C LEU A 278 0.71 2.73 9.71
N ALA A 279 1.54 1.75 10.08
CA ALA A 279 1.93 0.62 9.26
C ALA A 279 1.54 -0.69 9.95
N ALA A 280 1.14 -1.69 9.16
CA ALA A 280 0.81 -3.04 9.64
C ALA A 280 1.88 -4.03 9.18
N VAL A 281 2.33 -4.89 10.09
CA VAL A 281 3.31 -5.94 9.86
C VAL A 281 2.69 -7.28 10.20
N ASN A 282 2.65 -8.20 9.27
CA ASN A 282 2.11 -9.53 9.48
C ASN A 282 3.01 -10.34 10.43
N ARG A 283 2.41 -10.88 11.50
CA ARG A 283 3.12 -11.58 12.59
C ARG A 283 3.74 -12.91 12.17
N TYR A 284 3.32 -13.47 11.05
CA TYR A 284 3.77 -14.79 10.60
C TYR A 284 5.00 -14.70 9.70
N ASN A 285 5.13 -13.63 8.92
CA ASN A 285 6.13 -13.53 7.86
C ASN A 285 6.93 -12.22 7.87
N GLY A 286 6.52 -11.21 8.66
CA GLY A 286 7.20 -9.91 8.73
C GLY A 286 7.00 -9.01 7.51
N HIS A 287 6.08 -9.36 6.62
CA HIS A 287 5.72 -8.50 5.51
C HIS A 287 4.96 -7.28 6.02
N ILE A 288 5.33 -6.12 5.50
CA ILE A 288 4.57 -4.88 5.69
C ILE A 288 3.39 -4.97 4.73
N GLU A 289 2.20 -5.03 5.29
CA GLU A 289 0.95 -5.24 4.57
C GLU A 289 0.09 -3.97 4.65
N GLU A 290 -0.93 -3.92 3.80
CA GLU A 290 -1.91 -2.84 3.90
C GLU A 290 -2.63 -2.91 5.24
N PHE A 291 -2.89 -1.75 5.85
CA PHE A 291 -3.51 -1.70 7.15
C PHE A 291 -4.89 -2.39 7.09
N PRO A 292 -5.11 -3.47 7.87
CA PRO A 292 -6.40 -4.16 7.87
C PRO A 292 -7.45 -3.22 8.43
N LEU A 293 -8.40 -2.81 7.59
CA LEU A 293 -9.60 -2.09 8.05
C LEU A 293 -10.40 -3.09 8.90
N ILE A 294 -10.29 -2.97 10.23
CA ILE A 294 -11.02 -3.82 11.16
C ILE A 294 -12.49 -3.39 11.10
N GLU A 295 -13.35 -4.27 10.59
CA GLU A 295 -14.80 -4.11 10.55
C GLU A 295 -15.35 -3.86 11.97
N LYS A 296 -16.33 -2.95 12.08
CA LYS A 296 -17.14 -2.78 13.30
C LYS A 296 -18.19 -3.87 13.41
#